data_AF-A0A2H9TL48-F1
#
_entry.id   AF-A0A2H9TL48-F1
#
_cell.length_a   1.000
_cell.length_b   1.000
_cell.length_c   1.000
_cell.angle_alpha   90.00
_cell.angle_beta   90.00
_cell.angle_gamma   90.00
#
_symmetry.space_group_name_H-M   'P 1'
#
loop_
_entity.id
_entity.type
_entity.pdbx_description
1 polymer ?
#
loop_
_entity_poly.entity_id
_entity_poly.type
_entity_poly.pdbx_seq_one_letter_code
_entity_poly.pdbx_strand_id
1 'polypeptide(L)'
;MRDIFNAKIHRGQWLDIAEFKVECTRNLMFWEVDRFTKMAGILLFVEPRAAASCRKWFVEHTILMRLFSAVEGADLVDLTRYIWKSQIFSSKMKYGSTLNVLERVRAPCTALMDEHGTNRWVIEHLSPYVMRNNSIQLSTWYTAHLPVI
;
A
#
# COMPACT_ATOMS: atom_id res chain seq x y z
N MET A 1 13.18 -9.55 -19.89
CA MET A 1 13.07 -8.07 -19.83
C MET A 1 14.30 -7.58 -19.09
N ARG A 2 15.17 -6.76 -19.70
CA ARG A 2 16.37 -6.23 -18.99
C ARG A 2 15.92 -5.16 -18.01
N ASP A 3 16.35 -5.28 -16.76
CA ASP A 3 16.05 -4.28 -15.73
C ASP A 3 16.66 -2.91 -16.08
N ILE A 4 15.92 -1.82 -15.82
CA ILE A 4 16.31 -0.43 -16.18
C ILE A 4 17.71 -0.12 -15.64
N PHE A 5 17.97 -0.55 -14.41
CA PHE A 5 19.28 -0.46 -13.78
C PHE A 5 20.39 -1.06 -14.64
N ASN A 6 20.26 -2.33 -15.03
CA ASN A 6 21.27 -3.00 -15.85
C ASN A 6 21.45 -2.30 -17.20
N ALA A 7 20.35 -1.87 -17.84
CA ALA A 7 20.41 -1.17 -19.12
C ALA A 7 21.18 0.16 -19.05
N LYS A 8 21.00 0.93 -17.97
CA LYS A 8 21.64 2.24 -17.75
C LYS A 8 23.10 2.10 -17.32
N ILE A 9 23.39 1.19 -16.38
CA ILE A 9 24.76 0.96 -15.89
C ILE A 9 25.69 0.47 -16.98
N HIS A 10 25.23 -0.45 -17.84
CA HIS A 10 26.03 -0.90 -18.99
C HIS A 10 26.35 0.21 -19.99
N ARG A 11 25.62 1.33 -19.95
CA ARG A 11 25.84 2.52 -20.79
C ARG A 11 26.56 3.64 -20.04
N GLY A 12 26.99 3.43 -18.80
CA GLY A 12 27.60 4.46 -17.96
C GLY A 12 26.66 5.61 -17.61
N GLN A 13 25.34 5.37 -17.62
CA GLN A 13 24.32 6.38 -17.38
C GLN A 13 23.77 6.29 -15.96
N TRP A 14 23.47 7.46 -15.40
CA TRP A 14 22.82 7.61 -14.10
C TRP A 14 21.31 7.38 -14.22
N LEU A 15 20.69 6.93 -13.14
CA LEU A 15 19.23 6.85 -13.00
C LEU A 15 18.65 8.21 -12.61
N ASP A 16 17.58 8.60 -13.28
CA ASP A 16 16.75 9.70 -12.80
C ASP A 16 15.85 9.26 -11.62
N ILE A 17 15.12 10.20 -11.04
CA ILE A 17 14.23 9.92 -9.89
C ILE A 17 13.09 8.95 -10.23
N ALA A 18 12.52 9.01 -11.43
CA ALA A 18 11.41 8.15 -11.82
C ALA A 18 11.91 6.72 -12.03
N GLU A 19 13.04 6.56 -12.69
CA GLU A 19 13.70 5.28 -12.92
C GLU A 19 14.13 4.62 -11.61
N PHE A 20 14.72 5.41 -10.69
CA PHE A 20 15.06 4.93 -9.34
C PHE A 20 13.83 4.36 -8.62
N LYS A 21 12.72 5.11 -8.60
CA LYS A 21 11.47 4.67 -7.95
C LYS A 21 10.92 3.40 -8.58
N VAL A 22 10.91 3.31 -9.90
CA VAL A 22 10.45 2.12 -10.63
C VAL A 22 11.31 0.92 -10.27
N GLU A 23 12.63 1.08 -10.23
CA GLU A 23 13.54 -0.01 -9.93
C GLU A 23 13.38 -0.51 -8.48
N CYS A 24 13.31 0.41 -7.51
CA CYS A 24 13.14 0.05 -6.11
C CYS A 24 11.78 -0.62 -5.83
N THR A 25 10.75 -0.34 -6.62
CA THR A 25 9.39 -0.88 -6.41
C THR A 25 9.01 -1.98 -7.39
N ARG A 26 9.91 -2.35 -8.32
CA ARG A 26 9.62 -3.37 -9.33
C ARG A 26 9.33 -4.71 -8.65
N ASN A 27 8.13 -5.22 -8.91
CA ASN A 27 7.65 -6.50 -8.37
C ASN A 27 7.77 -6.59 -6.84
N LEU A 28 7.59 -5.46 -6.16
CA LEU A 28 7.63 -5.37 -4.70
C LEU A 28 6.21 -5.30 -4.13
N MET A 29 5.96 -6.09 -3.09
CA MET A 29 4.76 -6.05 -2.28
C MET A 29 5.04 -5.30 -0.96
N PHE A 30 3.98 -4.84 -0.30
CA PHE A 30 4.10 -3.96 0.88
C PHE A 30 4.82 -4.61 2.08
N TRP A 31 4.74 -5.94 2.20
CA TRP A 31 5.39 -6.72 3.26
C TRP A 31 6.86 -7.07 2.98
N GLU A 32 7.37 -6.80 1.77
CA GLU A 32 8.75 -7.15 1.38
C GLU A 32 9.77 -6.07 1.81
N VAL A 33 9.68 -5.60 3.06
CA VAL A 33 10.51 -4.49 3.59
C VAL A 33 12.01 -4.78 3.50
N ASP A 34 12.42 -6.02 3.79
CA ASP A 34 13.83 -6.42 3.73
C ASP A 34 14.38 -6.37 2.31
N ARG A 35 13.56 -6.80 1.33
CA ARG A 35 13.91 -6.74 -0.09
C ARG A 35 14.02 -5.29 -0.55
N PHE A 36 13.12 -4.42 -0.11
CA PHE A 36 13.19 -2.99 -0.39
C PHE A 36 14.45 -2.35 0.20
N THR A 37 14.77 -2.65 1.46
CA THR A 37 15.92 -2.07 2.16
C THR A 37 17.23 -2.43 1.45
N LYS A 38 17.35 -3.64 0.90
CA LYS A 38 18.50 -4.06 0.08
C LYS A 38 18.67 -3.21 -1.20
N MET A 39 17.61 -2.58 -1.69
CA MET A 39 17.68 -1.67 -2.84
C MET A 39 18.33 -0.32 -2.52
N ALA A 40 18.68 -0.03 -1.27
CA ALA A 40 19.40 1.18 -0.89
C ALA A 40 20.71 1.36 -1.68
N GLY A 41 21.36 0.26 -2.08
CA GLY A 41 22.56 0.29 -2.92
C GLY A 41 22.35 0.97 -4.28
N ILE A 42 21.11 0.98 -4.80
CA ILE A 42 20.77 1.65 -6.08
C ILE A 42 20.97 3.17 -5.98
N LEU A 43 20.91 3.75 -4.77
CA LEU A 43 21.19 5.18 -4.55
C LEU A 43 22.59 5.60 -4.98
N LEU A 44 23.54 4.67 -5.09
CA LEU A 44 24.89 4.97 -5.59
C LEU A 44 24.92 5.28 -7.10
N PHE A 45 23.82 4.98 -7.80
CA PHE A 45 23.74 5.02 -9.26
C PHE A 45 22.70 6.01 -9.78
N VAL A 46 22.18 6.87 -8.90
CA VAL A 46 21.27 7.96 -9.28
C VAL A 46 22.04 9.21 -9.68
N GLU A 47 21.41 10.07 -10.46
CA GLU A 47 21.97 11.37 -10.81
C GLU A 47 22.33 12.16 -9.55
N PRO A 48 23.56 12.74 -9.43
CA PRO A 48 24.00 13.42 -8.22
C PRO A 48 23.06 14.55 -7.77
N ARG A 49 22.45 15.26 -8.73
CA ARG A 49 21.47 16.34 -8.46
C ARG A 49 20.14 15.81 -7.91
N ALA A 50 19.77 14.57 -8.24
CA ALA A 50 18.55 13.93 -7.76
C ALA A 50 18.76 13.12 -6.46
N ALA A 51 20.01 12.85 -6.07
CA ALA A 51 20.35 11.96 -4.96
C ALA A 51 19.67 12.30 -3.64
N ALA A 52 19.57 13.58 -3.29
CA ALA A 52 18.89 14.03 -2.07
C ALA A 52 17.38 13.70 -2.11
N SER A 53 16.72 13.95 -3.24
CA SER A 53 15.31 13.65 -3.45
C SER A 53 15.04 12.14 -3.47
N CYS A 54 15.91 11.36 -4.12
CA CYS A 54 15.84 9.90 -4.12
C CYS A 54 15.99 9.33 -2.70
N ARG A 55 16.96 9.84 -1.93
CA ARG A 55 17.17 9.43 -0.53
C ARG A 55 15.95 9.74 0.34
N LYS A 56 15.42 10.97 0.24
CA LYS A 56 14.23 11.39 0.99
C LYS A 56 13.05 10.45 0.69
N TRP A 57 12.75 10.23 -0.58
CA TRP A 57 11.68 9.33 -0.98
C TRP A 57 11.92 7.89 -0.49
N PHE A 58 13.15 7.38 -0.59
CA PHE A 58 13.48 6.01 -0.15
C PHE A 58 13.27 5.83 1.36
N VAL A 59 13.67 6.82 2.17
CA VAL A 59 13.48 6.79 3.62
C VAL A 59 12.00 6.87 3.97
N GLU A 60 11.26 7.81 3.38
CA GLU A 60 9.80 7.94 3.61
C GLU A 60 9.05 6.65 3.24
N HIS A 61 9.38 6.05 2.10
CA HIS A 61 8.81 4.79 1.65
C HIS A 61 9.13 3.64 2.62
N THR A 62 10.40 3.52 3.06
CA THR A 62 10.82 2.50 4.02
C THR A 62 10.09 2.64 5.35
N ILE A 63 9.94 3.86 5.88
CA ILE A 63 9.24 4.11 7.15
C ILE A 63 7.79 3.64 7.05
N LEU A 64 7.09 4.01 5.98
CA LEU A 64 5.69 3.62 5.79
C LEU A 64 5.52 2.11 5.64
N MET A 65 6.41 1.44 4.91
CA MET A 65 6.44 -0.02 4.83
C MET A 65 6.67 -0.68 6.21
N ARG A 66 7.62 -0.17 7.00
CA ARG A 66 7.88 -0.67 8.35
C ARG A 66 6.70 -0.46 9.30
N LEU A 67 6.10 0.73 9.28
CA LEU A 67 4.93 1.02 10.09
C LEU A 67 3.79 0.06 9.75
N PHE A 68 3.53 -0.19 8.47
CA PHE A 68 2.46 -1.09 8.04
C PHE A 68 2.63 -2.53 8.54
N SER A 69 3.88 -3.00 8.60
CA SER A 69 4.19 -4.31 9.19
C SER A 69 4.04 -4.33 10.72
N ALA A 70 4.19 -3.20 11.40
CA ALA A 70 4.25 -3.11 12.85
C ALA A 70 2.90 -2.75 13.52
N VAL A 71 2.05 -1.96 12.85
CA VAL A 71 0.77 -1.51 13.42
C VAL A 71 -0.35 -2.50 13.16
N GLU A 72 -1.37 -2.49 14.02
CA GLU A 72 -2.55 -3.36 13.97
C GLU A 72 -3.84 -2.58 14.23
N GLY A 73 -4.99 -3.25 14.06
CA GLY A 73 -6.30 -2.68 14.42
C GLY A 73 -6.62 -1.35 13.73
N ALA A 74 -7.06 -0.37 14.51
CA ALA A 74 -7.45 0.96 14.02
C ALA A 74 -6.28 1.73 13.40
N ASP A 75 -5.07 1.65 13.98
CA ASP A 75 -3.89 2.34 13.48
C ASP A 75 -3.50 1.85 12.07
N LEU A 76 -3.71 0.56 11.80
CA LEU A 76 -3.48 -0.04 10.48
C LEU A 76 -4.48 0.48 9.43
N VAL A 77 -5.74 0.71 9.83
CA VAL A 77 -6.75 1.31 8.94
C VAL A 77 -6.39 2.76 8.61
N ASP A 78 -6.01 3.56 9.61
CA ASP A 78 -5.62 4.95 9.41
C ASP A 78 -4.34 5.09 8.58
N LEU A 79 -3.36 4.22 8.81
CA LEU A 79 -2.17 4.16 7.96
C LEU A 79 -2.53 3.80 6.51
N THR A 80 -3.47 2.89 6.30
CA THR A 80 -3.93 2.54 4.95
C THR A 80 -4.60 3.71 4.26
N ARG A 81 -5.45 4.47 4.97
CA ARG A 81 -6.03 5.72 4.44
C ARG A 81 -4.95 6.73 4.05
N TYR A 82 -3.94 6.89 4.91
CA TYR A 82 -2.79 7.75 4.60
C TYR A 82 -2.04 7.28 3.34
N ILE A 83 -1.77 5.98 3.20
CA ILE A 83 -1.13 5.38 2.01
C ILE A 83 -1.95 5.67 0.75
N TRP A 84 -3.29 5.59 0.81
CA TRP A 84 -4.16 5.88 -0.33
C TRP A 84 -4.10 7.34 -0.78
N LYS A 85 -4.06 8.28 0.17
CA LYS A 85 -3.89 9.71 -0.10
C LYS A 85 -2.49 10.07 -0.59
N SER A 86 -1.49 9.28 -0.20
CA SER A 86 -0.09 9.50 -0.58
C SER A 86 0.16 9.24 -2.08
N GLN A 87 1.03 10.07 -2.68
CA GLN A 87 1.55 9.88 -4.04
C GLN A 87 2.80 8.98 -4.07
N ILE A 88 3.23 8.45 -2.92
CA ILE A 88 4.46 7.67 -2.78
C ILE A 88 4.31 6.25 -3.34
N PHE A 89 3.10 5.68 -3.27
CA PHE A 89 2.85 4.28 -3.60
C PHE A 89 2.08 4.12 -4.92
N SER A 90 2.45 3.10 -5.68
CA SER A 90 1.71 2.71 -6.89
C SER A 90 0.33 2.15 -6.53
N SER A 91 -0.62 2.21 -7.47
CA SER A 91 -1.95 1.64 -7.28
C SER A 91 -1.89 0.16 -6.90
N LYS A 92 -0.97 -0.62 -7.50
CA LYS A 92 -0.76 -2.04 -7.17
C LYS A 92 -0.39 -2.23 -5.70
N MET A 93 0.51 -1.41 -5.17
CA MET A 93 0.89 -1.47 -3.76
C MET A 93 -0.27 -1.04 -2.84
N LYS A 94 -1.02 0.00 -3.21
CA LYS A 94 -2.23 0.42 -2.48
C LYS A 94 -3.25 -0.72 -2.40
N TYR A 95 -3.54 -1.37 -3.52
CA TYR A 95 -4.47 -2.50 -3.59
C TYR A 95 -3.99 -3.67 -2.73
N GLY A 96 -2.72 -4.08 -2.87
CA GLY A 96 -2.13 -5.17 -2.08
C GLY A 96 -2.14 -4.88 -0.58
N SER A 97 -1.81 -3.64 -0.17
CA SER A 97 -1.87 -3.23 1.24
C SER A 97 -3.30 -3.28 1.77
N THR A 98 -4.29 -2.84 0.99
CA THR A 98 -5.70 -2.84 1.39
C THR A 98 -6.22 -4.24 1.63
N LEU A 99 -5.94 -5.17 0.71
CA LEU A 99 -6.32 -6.58 0.88
C LEU A 99 -5.70 -7.18 2.15
N ASN A 100 -4.43 -6.90 2.41
CA ASN A 100 -3.75 -7.37 3.62
C ASN A 100 -4.41 -6.82 4.90
N VAL A 101 -4.85 -5.56 4.90
CA VAL A 101 -5.56 -4.97 6.05
C VAL A 101 -6.91 -5.64 6.28
N LEU A 102 -7.67 -5.94 5.21
CA LEU A 102 -8.95 -6.64 5.34
C LEU A 102 -8.79 -8.02 6.00
N GLU A 103 -7.72 -8.75 5.64
CA GLU A 103 -7.41 -10.04 6.24
C GLU A 103 -7.04 -9.91 7.72
N ARG A 104 -6.27 -8.87 8.08
CA ARG A 104 -5.74 -8.67 9.44
C ARG A 104 -6.77 -8.12 10.42
N VAL A 105 -7.58 -7.15 10.01
CA VAL A 105 -8.49 -6.43 10.93
C VAL A 105 -9.88 -7.07 10.96
N ARG A 106 -10.27 -7.86 9.94
CA ARG A 106 -11.62 -8.44 9.77
C ARG A 106 -12.77 -7.43 9.94
N ALA A 107 -12.47 -6.14 9.93
CA ALA A 107 -13.42 -5.05 10.02
C ALA A 107 -13.60 -4.43 8.63
N PRO A 108 -14.81 -3.95 8.30
CA PRO A 108 -15.02 -3.32 7.02
C PRO A 108 -14.23 -2.01 6.98
N CYS A 109 -13.41 -1.82 5.94
CA CYS A 109 -12.74 -0.54 5.68
C CYS A 109 -13.75 0.49 5.13
N THR A 110 -14.85 0.73 5.86
CA THR A 110 -15.91 1.68 5.49
C THR A 110 -15.35 3.06 5.23
N ALA A 111 -14.43 3.53 6.09
CA ALA A 111 -13.74 4.80 5.92
C ALA A 111 -12.98 4.90 4.58
N LEU A 112 -12.47 3.78 4.04
CA LEU A 112 -11.81 3.77 2.74
C LEU A 112 -12.83 3.85 1.58
N MET A 113 -14.01 3.24 1.74
CA MET A 113 -15.11 3.42 0.78
C MET A 113 -15.70 4.81 0.82
N ASP A 114 -15.82 5.43 1.99
CA ASP A 114 -16.37 6.78 2.14
C ASP A 114 -15.47 7.80 1.43
N GLU A 115 -14.14 7.64 1.52
CA GLU A 115 -13.18 8.55 0.91
C GLU A 115 -12.87 8.23 -0.58
N HIS A 116 -13.01 6.97 -1.00
CA HIS A 116 -12.58 6.51 -2.32
C HIS A 116 -13.64 5.69 -3.06
N GLY A 117 -14.92 5.88 -2.74
CA GLY A 117 -16.05 5.09 -3.25
C GLY A 117 -16.33 5.23 -4.75
N THR A 118 -15.66 6.14 -5.45
CA THR A 118 -15.68 6.23 -6.92
C THR A 118 -14.57 5.43 -7.60
N ASN A 119 -13.60 4.93 -6.83
CA ASN A 119 -12.52 4.09 -7.36
C ASN A 119 -13.08 2.69 -7.69
N ARG A 120 -13.00 2.30 -8.96
CA ARG A 120 -13.52 1.02 -9.45
C ARG A 120 -12.99 -0.19 -8.66
N TRP A 121 -11.70 -0.20 -8.33
CA TRP A 121 -11.11 -1.31 -7.57
C TRP A 121 -11.69 -1.40 -6.15
N VAL A 122 -11.84 -0.25 -5.48
CA VAL A 122 -12.49 -0.15 -4.15
C VAL A 122 -13.91 -0.68 -4.21
N ILE A 123 -14.72 -0.26 -5.19
CA ILE A 123 -16.10 -0.74 -5.35
C ILE A 123 -16.13 -2.26 -5.54
N GLU A 124 -15.36 -2.77 -6.49
CA GLU A 124 -15.38 -4.19 -6.85
C GLU A 124 -14.91 -5.10 -5.69
N HIS A 125 -13.92 -4.64 -4.90
CA HIS A 125 -13.25 -5.50 -3.91
C HIS A 125 -13.69 -5.23 -2.47
N LEU A 126 -14.20 -4.04 -2.13
CA LEU A 126 -14.63 -3.70 -0.76
C LEU A 126 -16.14 -3.75 -0.57
N SER A 127 -16.95 -3.50 -1.61
CA SER A 127 -18.41 -3.57 -1.52
C SER A 127 -18.94 -4.90 -0.97
N PRO A 128 -18.40 -6.08 -1.36
CA PRO A 128 -18.84 -7.35 -0.79
C PRO A 128 -18.59 -7.48 0.73
N TYR A 129 -17.53 -6.86 1.25
CA TYR A 129 -17.19 -6.89 2.68
C TYR A 129 -18.11 -5.99 3.50
N VAL A 130 -18.50 -4.83 2.95
CA VAL A 130 -19.44 -3.93 3.61
C VAL A 130 -20.86 -4.51 3.59
N MET A 131 -21.29 -5.10 2.47
CA MET A 131 -22.61 -5.75 2.38
C MET A 131 -22.74 -6.94 3.34
N ARG A 132 -21.69 -7.77 3.49
CA ARG A 132 -21.69 -8.87 4.48
C ARG A 132 -21.77 -8.38 5.92
N ASN A 133 -21.00 -7.36 6.29
CA ASN A 133 -21.04 -6.87 7.68
C ASN A 133 -22.35 -6.17 8.03
N ASN A 134 -22.96 -5.46 7.08
CA ASN A 134 -24.31 -4.91 7.27
C ASN A 134 -25.35 -6.03 7.46
N SER A 135 -25.26 -7.12 6.69
CA SER A 135 -26.15 -8.27 6.88
C SER A 135 -25.96 -8.99 8.23
N ILE A 136 -24.72 -9.08 8.74
CA ILE A 136 -24.43 -9.68 10.05
C ILE A 136 -24.95 -8.76 11.17
N GLN A 137 -24.73 -7.45 11.10
CA GLN A 137 -25.29 -6.52 12.08
C GLN A 137 -26.83 -6.54 12.08
N LEU A 138 -27.45 -6.58 10.90
CA LEU A 138 -28.91 -6.73 10.77
C LEU A 138 -29.39 -8.05 11.37
N SER A 139 -28.76 -9.19 11.06
CA SER A 139 -29.16 -10.48 11.64
C SER A 139 -28.99 -10.52 13.16
N THR A 140 -27.95 -9.87 13.70
CA THR A 140 -27.69 -9.80 15.15
C THR A 140 -28.71 -8.89 15.85
N TRP A 141 -29.16 -7.83 15.17
CA TRP A 141 -30.23 -6.97 15.68
C TRP A 141 -31.57 -7.71 15.70
N TYR A 142 -31.90 -8.46 14.64
CA TYR A 142 -33.10 -9.30 14.58
C TYR A 142 -33.11 -10.38 15.67
N THR A 143 -32.00 -11.08 15.92
CA THR A 143 -31.95 -12.10 16.99
C THR A 143 -31.97 -11.50 18.41
N ALA A 144 -31.53 -10.26 18.60
CA ALA A 144 -31.58 -9.58 19.90
C ALA A 144 -32.94 -8.93 20.21
N HIS A 145 -33.77 -8.64 19.19
CA HIS A 145 -35.03 -7.89 19.35
C HIS A 145 -36.28 -8.66 18.91
N LEU A 146 -36.15 -9.91 18.44
CA LEU A 146 -37.30 -10.79 18.25
C LEU A 146 -37.63 -11.48 19.58
N PRO A 147 -38.87 -11.35 20.09
CA PRO A 147 -39.29 -12.13 21.24
C PRO A 147 -39.29 -13.61 20.86
N VAL A 148 -38.69 -14.44 21.72
CA VAL A 148 -38.79 -15.90 21.64
C VAL A 148 -40.27 -16.24 21.83
N ILE A 149 -40.90 -16.77 20.77
CA ILE A 149 -42.26 -17.35 20.82
C ILE A 149 -42.14 -18.80 21.26
#